data_AF-Q38A79-F1
#
_entry.id   AF-Q38A79-F1
#
_cell.length_a   1.000
_cell.length_b   1.000
_cell.length_c   1.000
_cell.angle_alpha   90.00
_cell.angle_beta   90.00
_cell.angle_gamma   90.00
#
_symmetry.space_group_name_H-M   'P 1'
#
loop_
_entity.id
_entity.type
_entity.pdbx_description
1 polymer ?
#
loop_
_entity_poly.entity_id
_entity_poly.type
_entity_poly.pdbx_seq_one_letter_code
_entity_poly.pdbx_strand_id
1 'polypeptide(L)'
;MLAGRYCLTTHDAPTRHIEWLPLYFHSRHYLLSFFLFSFLFFFPCVVCVCQTEKGNKAPAMLRVSRLSLAIGTYSLFMKEQKNNPALKGLPVAKRGQATAKLYRELSVTEREELAKRAKAAPSATRKKSVPKTKGKEKVTGGGGKRKASEYTEFVKSNISKYSNLPQRERMTAVAKLWKQQKQMRK
;
A
#
# COMPACT_ATOMS: atom_id res chain seq x y z
N MET A 1 19.81 -39.29 -41.81
CA MET A 1 19.20 -38.15 -42.52
C MET A 1 19.66 -36.88 -41.78
N LEU A 2 20.84 -36.37 -42.12
CA LEU A 2 21.09 -35.20 -43.00
C LEU A 2 20.55 -33.90 -42.36
N ALA A 3 21.38 -33.16 -41.62
CA ALA A 3 22.15 -31.97 -42.07
C ALA A 3 21.53 -30.73 -41.38
N GLY A 4 22.22 -29.70 -40.91
CA GLY A 4 23.61 -29.31 -40.98
C GLY A 4 23.91 -28.20 -39.96
N ARG A 5 25.20 -27.91 -39.79
CA ARG A 5 25.80 -26.84 -38.99
C ARG A 5 25.54 -25.47 -39.60
N TYR A 6 25.36 -24.42 -38.78
CA TYR A 6 26.02 -23.11 -38.97
C TYR A 6 26.20 -22.42 -37.60
N CYS A 7 27.45 -22.08 -37.26
CA CYS A 7 27.82 -21.05 -36.29
C CYS A 7 27.92 -19.72 -37.06
N LEU A 8 27.53 -18.59 -36.45
CA LEU A 8 28.29 -17.34 -36.50
C LEU A 8 27.65 -16.27 -35.61
N THR A 9 28.55 -15.48 -35.05
CA THR A 9 28.42 -14.46 -34.03
C THR A 9 27.89 -13.12 -34.55
N THR A 10 27.54 -12.26 -33.59
CA THR A 10 27.45 -10.79 -33.62
C THR A 10 26.14 -10.11 -34.01
N HIS A 11 25.79 -9.21 -33.09
CA HIS A 11 25.09 -7.93 -33.24
C HIS A 11 23.55 -7.89 -33.30
N ASP A 12 23.07 -6.96 -32.49
CA ASP A 12 21.74 -6.35 -32.48
C ASP A 12 20.55 -7.11 -31.91
N ALA A 13 19.88 -6.43 -30.97
CA ALA A 13 18.68 -6.88 -30.28
C ALA A 13 17.50 -7.03 -31.26
N PRO A 14 16.68 -8.08 -31.05
CA PRO A 14 15.26 -7.94 -31.34
C PRO A 14 14.39 -8.49 -30.19
N THR A 15 13.47 -7.62 -29.76
CA THR A 15 12.08 -7.93 -29.38
C THR A 15 11.73 -9.42 -29.36
N ARG A 16 11.75 -10.03 -28.16
CA ARG A 16 11.24 -11.40 -27.97
C ARG A 16 9.73 -11.40 -28.03
N HIS A 17 9.23 -11.87 -29.16
CA HIS A 17 7.89 -12.39 -29.36
C HIS A 17 7.63 -13.47 -28.29
N ILE A 18 6.67 -13.23 -27.39
CA ILE A 18 6.27 -14.20 -26.38
C ILE A 18 5.29 -15.16 -27.06
N GLU A 19 5.78 -16.37 -27.33
CA GLU A 19 4.99 -17.47 -27.84
C GLU A 19 4.12 -18.03 -26.70
N TRP A 20 2.81 -17.85 -26.84
CA TRP A 20 1.82 -18.36 -25.90
C TRP A 20 1.57 -19.84 -26.18
N LEU A 21 2.23 -20.73 -25.44
CA LEU A 21 1.86 -22.14 -25.42
C LEU A 21 0.90 -22.41 -24.25
N PRO A 22 -0.41 -22.66 -24.50
CA PRO A 22 -1.28 -23.16 -23.47
C PRO A 22 -0.85 -24.59 -23.10
N LEU A 23 -0.18 -24.74 -21.97
CA LEU A 23 0.09 -26.03 -21.34
C LEU A 23 -1.24 -26.60 -20.81
N TYR A 24 -1.96 -27.31 -21.68
CA TYR A 24 -3.08 -28.15 -21.28
C TYR A 24 -2.55 -29.44 -20.64
N PHE A 25 -2.55 -29.50 -19.31
CA PHE A 25 -2.29 -30.74 -18.58
C PHE A 25 -3.58 -31.57 -18.52
N HIS A 26 -3.69 -32.57 -19.39
CA HIS A 26 -4.83 -33.47 -19.49
C HIS A 26 -4.69 -34.58 -18.43
N SER A 27 -5.24 -34.38 -17.23
CA SER A 27 -5.33 -35.44 -16.21
C SER A 27 -6.78 -35.81 -15.95
N ARG A 28 -7.07 -37.11 -16.10
CA ARG A 28 -8.37 -37.78 -16.30
C ARG A 28 -9.46 -37.57 -15.23
N HIS A 29 -9.30 -36.69 -14.25
CA HIS A 29 -10.29 -36.46 -13.20
C HIS A 29 -10.41 -35.01 -12.69
N TYR A 30 -9.65 -34.04 -13.24
CA TYR A 30 -9.64 -32.66 -12.72
C TYR A 30 -9.41 -31.63 -13.83
N LEU A 31 -10.42 -30.79 -14.11
CA LEU A 31 -10.26 -29.54 -14.85
C LEU A 31 -9.76 -28.45 -13.89
N LEU A 32 -8.46 -28.42 -13.62
CA LEU A 32 -7.84 -27.24 -13.01
C LEU A 32 -7.56 -26.20 -14.10
N SER A 33 -8.43 -25.21 -14.22
CA SER A 33 -8.12 -23.99 -14.99
C SER A 33 -7.27 -23.04 -14.13
N PHE A 34 -5.96 -23.05 -14.33
CA PHE A 34 -5.08 -22.01 -13.81
C PHE A 34 -5.10 -20.81 -14.76
N PHE A 35 -5.92 -19.81 -14.45
CA PHE A 35 -5.75 -18.48 -15.05
C PHE A 35 -4.59 -17.77 -14.33
N LEU A 36 -3.38 -17.95 -14.85
CA LEU A 36 -2.21 -17.14 -14.48
C LEU A 36 -2.37 -15.74 -15.09
N PHE A 37 -3.17 -14.90 -14.45
CA PHE A 37 -3.26 -13.48 -14.78
C PHE A 37 -1.96 -12.79 -14.32
N SER A 38 -0.96 -12.72 -15.21
CA SER A 38 0.30 -11.98 -15.02
C SER A 38 0.09 -10.46 -15.15
N PHE A 39 -0.91 -9.94 -14.45
CA PHE A 39 -1.20 -8.52 -14.36
C PHE A 39 -1.24 -8.16 -12.88
N LEU A 40 -0.50 -7.12 -12.49
CA LEU A 40 -0.49 -6.47 -11.16
C LEU A 40 0.54 -7.00 -10.15
N PHE A 41 1.76 -6.51 -10.34
CA PHE A 41 2.86 -6.40 -9.37
C PHE A 41 2.52 -5.54 -8.11
N PHE A 42 1.24 -5.43 -7.72
CA PHE A 42 0.78 -4.53 -6.64
C PHE A 42 -0.21 -5.14 -5.64
N PHE A 43 -0.59 -6.42 -5.77
CA PHE A 43 -1.43 -7.09 -4.78
C PHE A 43 -0.73 -8.34 -4.24
N PRO A 44 -0.32 -8.38 -2.96
CA PRO A 44 0.22 -9.58 -2.38
C PRO A 44 -0.90 -10.63 -2.26
N CYS A 45 -0.67 -11.76 -2.93
CA CYS A 45 -1.30 -13.07 -2.79
C CYS A 45 -2.49 -13.16 -1.83
N VAL A 46 -3.70 -13.08 -2.38
CA VAL A 46 -4.82 -13.84 -1.85
C VAL A 46 -4.90 -15.12 -2.67
N VAL A 47 -4.19 -16.16 -2.26
CA VAL A 47 -4.45 -17.52 -2.77
C VAL A 47 -5.58 -18.06 -1.90
N CYS A 48 -6.80 -18.04 -2.44
CA CYS A 48 -7.94 -18.71 -1.83
C CYS A 48 -8.02 -20.12 -2.43
N VAL A 49 -7.64 -21.15 -1.66
CA VAL A 49 -7.86 -22.55 -2.04
C VAL A 49 -9.21 -22.95 -1.46
N CYS A 50 -10.24 -23.05 -2.29
CA CYS A 50 -11.50 -23.68 -1.88
C CYS A 50 -11.42 -25.18 -2.19
N GLN A 51 -11.27 -26.01 -1.16
CA GLN A 51 -11.48 -27.45 -1.28
C GLN A 51 -12.99 -27.70 -1.22
N THR A 52 -13.57 -28.24 -2.28
CA THR A 52 -14.96 -28.75 -2.28
C THR A 52 -14.90 -30.25 -2.46
N GLU A 53 -15.06 -31.02 -1.39
CA GLU A 53 -15.27 -32.47 -1.48
C GLU A 53 -16.68 -32.80 -1.98
N LYS A 54 -16.77 -33.82 -2.83
CA LYS A 54 -18.03 -34.40 -3.30
C LYS A 54 -18.69 -35.13 -2.13
N GLY A 55 -19.82 -34.61 -1.66
CA GLY A 55 -20.71 -35.32 -0.76
C GLY A 55 -20.67 -34.79 0.66
N ASN A 56 -21.70 -34.00 0.99
CA ASN A 56 -22.32 -33.97 2.30
C ASN A 56 -21.39 -33.71 3.51
N LYS A 57 -21.10 -32.42 3.76
CA LYS A 57 -21.18 -31.72 5.07
C LYS A 57 -20.56 -30.33 4.92
N ALA A 58 -21.19 -29.34 5.57
CA ALA A 58 -20.93 -27.90 5.58
C ALA A 58 -19.55 -27.41 5.09
N PRO A 59 -19.48 -26.29 4.33
CA PRO A 59 -18.21 -25.72 3.90
C PRO A 59 -17.35 -25.41 5.13
N ALA A 60 -16.24 -26.13 5.29
CA ALA A 60 -15.26 -25.84 6.32
C ALA A 60 -14.77 -24.41 6.08
N MET A 61 -15.10 -23.50 7.00
CA MET A 61 -14.66 -22.11 6.96
C MET A 61 -13.14 -22.10 7.12
N LEU A 62 -12.41 -22.00 6.00
CA LEU A 62 -10.98 -21.81 6.02
C LEU A 62 -10.69 -20.44 6.66
N ARG A 63 -10.21 -20.48 7.90
CA ARG A 63 -9.67 -19.29 8.57
C ARG A 63 -8.48 -18.80 7.76
N VAL A 64 -8.63 -17.63 7.13
CA VAL A 64 -7.51 -16.90 6.53
C VAL A 64 -6.62 -16.40 7.66
N SER A 65 -5.72 -17.27 8.11
CA SER A 65 -4.63 -16.91 9.01
C SER A 65 -3.76 -15.90 8.26
N ARG A 66 -3.66 -14.69 8.80
CA ARG A 66 -2.71 -13.69 8.30
C ARG A 66 -1.30 -14.20 8.55
N LEU A 67 -0.74 -14.93 7.60
CA LEU A 67 0.67 -15.25 7.61
C LEU A 67 1.42 -13.93 7.69
N SER A 68 2.07 -13.68 8.82
CA SER A 68 2.96 -12.55 8.97
C SER A 68 4.08 -12.76 7.96
N LEU A 69 4.05 -12.04 6.84
CA LEU A 69 5.16 -12.03 5.89
C LEU A 69 6.43 -11.73 6.65
N ALA A 70 7.47 -12.55 6.54
CA ALA A 70 8.74 -12.28 7.20
C ALA A 70 9.27 -10.88 6.86
N ILE A 71 10.06 -10.30 7.75
CA ILE A 71 10.67 -8.99 7.51
C ILE A 71 11.69 -9.13 6.36
N GLY A 72 11.70 -8.18 5.42
CA GLY A 72 12.73 -8.16 4.37
C GLY A 72 14.13 -7.89 4.93
N THR A 73 15.18 -8.39 4.28
CA THR A 73 16.57 -8.28 4.73
C THR A 73 17.02 -6.84 5.01
N TYR A 74 16.73 -5.93 4.08
CA TYR A 74 17.05 -4.50 4.23
C TYR A 74 16.29 -3.85 5.40
N SER A 75 15.05 -4.27 5.64
CA SER A 75 14.25 -3.75 6.76
C SER A 75 14.80 -4.19 8.11
N LEU A 76 15.35 -5.40 8.19
CA LEU A 76 16.08 -5.85 9.39
C LEU A 76 17.36 -5.03 9.58
N PHE A 77 18.15 -4.86 8.52
CA PHE A 77 19.37 -4.04 8.55
C PHE A 77 19.09 -2.61 9.03
N MET A 78 18.03 -1.97 8.55
CA MET A 78 17.62 -0.64 9.03
C MET A 78 17.25 -0.62 10.51
N LYS A 79 16.70 -1.71 11.06
CA LYS A 79 16.43 -1.82 12.50
C LYS A 79 17.72 -1.92 13.31
N GLU A 80 18.70 -2.67 12.83
CA GLU A 80 20.00 -2.85 13.47
C GLU A 80 20.82 -1.55 13.47
N GLN A 81 20.78 -0.80 12.36
CA GLN A 81 21.55 0.44 12.20
C GLN A 81 20.94 1.67 12.89
N LYS A 82 19.81 1.57 13.61
CA LYS A 82 19.15 2.73 14.25
C LYS A 82 20.05 3.51 15.21
N ASN A 83 21.00 2.81 15.85
CA ASN A 83 21.88 3.39 16.87
C ASN A 83 23.26 3.80 16.33
N ASN A 84 23.54 3.63 15.03
CA ASN A 84 24.83 3.94 14.45
C ASN A 84 25.14 5.45 14.58
N PRO A 85 26.26 5.85 15.21
CA PRO A 85 26.63 7.25 15.38
C PRO A 85 26.72 8.01 14.05
N ALA A 86 27.13 7.34 12.97
CA ALA A 86 27.21 7.92 11.63
C ALA A 86 25.86 8.42 11.09
N LEU A 87 24.73 7.97 11.65
CA LEU A 87 23.39 8.37 11.23
C LEU A 87 22.72 9.38 12.18
N LYS A 88 23.24 9.54 13.41
CA LYS A 88 22.61 10.38 14.45
C LYS A 88 22.69 11.89 14.16
N GLY A 89 23.64 12.33 13.32
CA GLY A 89 23.78 13.73 12.91
C GLY A 89 23.12 14.10 11.57
N LEU A 90 22.69 13.13 10.74
CA LEU A 90 22.18 13.43 9.40
C LEU A 90 20.71 13.83 9.42
N PRO A 91 20.26 14.68 8.48
CA PRO A 91 18.83 14.95 8.28
C PRO A 91 18.12 13.65 7.84
N VAL A 92 16.87 13.48 8.26
CA VAL A 92 16.09 12.24 8.05
C VAL A 92 16.06 11.82 6.58
N ALA A 93 15.99 12.79 5.65
CA ALA A 93 16.01 12.54 4.21
C ALA A 93 17.34 11.89 3.72
N LYS A 94 18.48 12.26 4.31
CA LYS A 94 19.80 11.71 3.93
C LYS A 94 20.11 10.40 4.64
N ARG A 95 19.50 10.11 5.80
CA ARG A 95 19.71 8.85 6.54
C ARG A 95 19.38 7.62 5.70
N GLY A 96 18.25 7.65 4.98
CA GLY A 96 17.85 6.53 4.11
C GLY A 96 18.84 6.27 2.97
N GLN A 97 19.45 7.33 2.43
CA GLN A 97 20.50 7.20 1.41
C GLN A 97 21.79 6.63 2.00
N ALA A 98 22.19 7.10 3.19
CA ALA A 98 23.37 6.60 3.89
C ALA A 98 23.22 5.11 4.29
N THR A 99 22.07 4.70 4.83
CA THR A 99 21.82 3.28 5.14
C THR A 99 21.80 2.41 3.89
N ALA A 100 21.27 2.91 2.78
CA ALA A 100 21.27 2.17 1.53
C ALA A 100 22.69 1.96 0.98
N LYS A 101 23.59 2.93 1.16
CA LYS A 101 25.02 2.78 0.81
C LYS A 101 25.69 1.71 1.67
N LEU A 102 25.56 1.80 2.99
CA LEU A 102 26.09 0.80 3.93
C LEU A 102 25.59 -0.62 3.61
N TYR A 103 24.33 -0.78 3.25
CA TYR A 103 23.77 -2.09 2.90
C TYR A 103 24.39 -2.68 1.61
N ARG A 104 24.80 -1.83 0.66
CA ARG A 104 25.44 -2.26 -0.59
C ARG A 104 26.91 -2.63 -0.38
N GLU A 105 27.56 -1.99 0.59
CA GLU A 105 28.95 -2.25 0.98
C GLU A 105 29.11 -3.59 1.73
N LEU A 106 28.03 -4.16 2.28
CA LEU A 106 28.04 -5.47 2.91
C LEU A 106 28.47 -6.58 1.94
N SER A 107 29.34 -7.46 2.43
CA SER A 107 29.72 -8.68 1.73
C SER A 107 28.49 -9.58 1.50
N VAL A 108 28.61 -10.50 0.53
CA VAL A 108 27.52 -11.43 0.19
C VAL A 108 27.21 -12.34 1.39
N THR A 109 28.23 -12.75 2.14
CA THR A 109 28.10 -13.60 3.33
C THR A 109 27.28 -12.91 4.43
N GLU A 110 27.60 -11.66 4.76
CA GLU A 110 26.84 -10.88 5.75
C GLU A 110 25.38 -10.68 5.32
N ARG A 111 25.14 -10.49 4.02
CA ARG A 111 23.78 -10.37 3.47
C ARG A 111 22.99 -11.67 3.60
N GLU A 112 23.63 -12.83 3.43
CA GLU A 112 22.99 -14.13 3.64
C GLU A 112 22.67 -14.41 5.11
N GLU A 113 23.57 -14.04 6.03
CA GLU A 113 23.32 -14.12 7.47
C GLU A 113 22.16 -13.21 7.90
N LEU A 114 22.12 -11.99 7.37
CA LEU A 114 20.98 -11.08 7.53
C LEU A 114 19.69 -11.69 6.95
N ALA A 115 19.77 -12.39 5.81
CA ALA A 115 18.61 -13.06 5.22
C ALA A 115 18.08 -14.19 6.11
N LYS A 116 18.97 -14.99 6.70
CA LYS A 116 18.60 -16.03 7.67
C LYS A 116 17.91 -15.43 8.89
N ARG A 117 18.48 -14.36 9.47
CA ARG A 117 17.87 -13.64 10.60
C ARG A 117 16.52 -12.99 10.25
N ALA A 118 16.41 -12.41 9.06
CA ALA A 118 15.19 -11.71 8.62
C ALA A 118 14.01 -12.66 8.43
N LYS A 119 14.26 -13.89 7.95
CA LYS A 119 13.25 -14.96 7.84
C LYS A 119 12.71 -15.39 9.21
N ALA A 120 13.56 -15.41 10.24
CA ALA A 120 13.16 -15.74 11.60
C ALA A 120 12.42 -14.59 12.31
N ALA A 121 12.58 -13.35 11.85
CA ALA A 121 12.03 -12.18 12.51
C ALA A 121 10.53 -11.98 12.16
N PRO A 122 9.63 -11.92 13.17
CA PRO A 122 8.21 -11.71 12.93
C PRO A 122 7.96 -10.29 12.40
N SER A 123 7.15 -10.17 11.35
CA SER A 123 6.75 -8.86 10.86
C SER A 123 5.74 -8.20 11.79
N ALA A 124 5.94 -6.90 11.99
CA ALA A 124 5.07 -6.11 12.83
C ALA A 124 3.65 -6.13 12.25
N THR A 125 2.69 -6.64 13.01
CA THR A 125 1.29 -6.63 12.62
C THR A 125 0.84 -5.18 12.44
N ARG A 126 0.49 -4.83 11.21
CA ARG A 126 -0.02 -3.50 10.89
C ARG A 126 -1.37 -3.32 11.61
N LYS A 127 -1.41 -2.52 12.67
CA LYS A 127 -2.68 -1.99 13.20
C LYS A 127 -3.37 -1.31 12.02
N LYS A 128 -4.66 -1.61 11.81
CA LYS A 128 -5.45 -1.00 10.72
C LYS A 128 -5.36 0.52 10.88
N SER A 129 -4.50 1.16 10.08
CA SER A 129 -4.43 2.61 10.04
C SER A 129 -5.72 3.07 9.41
N VAL A 130 -6.53 3.83 10.17
CA VAL A 130 -7.69 4.53 9.64
C VAL A 130 -7.26 5.24 8.36
N PRO A 131 -7.94 5.06 7.21
CA PRO A 131 -7.51 5.60 5.94
C PRO A 131 -7.45 7.13 6.01
N LYS A 132 -6.25 7.68 6.22
CA LYS A 132 -5.97 9.12 6.18
C LYS A 132 -5.79 9.62 4.73
N THR A 133 -6.08 8.77 3.75
CA THR A 133 -5.75 8.94 2.32
C THR A 133 -6.74 9.78 1.52
N LYS A 134 -7.71 10.46 2.14
CA LYS A 134 -8.59 11.42 1.42
C LYS A 134 -8.23 12.89 1.62
N GLY A 135 -7.20 13.20 2.43
CA GLY A 135 -6.90 14.59 2.82
C GLY A 135 -5.77 15.31 2.07
N LYS A 136 -4.83 14.60 1.44
CA LYS A 136 -3.60 15.23 0.91
C LYS A 136 -3.54 15.41 -0.61
N GLU A 137 -4.39 14.75 -1.38
CA GLU A 137 -4.41 14.87 -2.85
C GLU A 137 -5.24 16.07 -3.34
N LYS A 138 -6.00 16.71 -2.44
CA LYS A 138 -6.89 17.84 -2.77
C LYS A 138 -6.30 19.23 -2.52
N VAL A 139 -5.00 19.31 -2.19
CA VAL A 139 -4.32 20.59 -1.90
C VAL A 139 -3.57 21.12 -3.13
N THR A 140 -3.21 20.26 -4.08
CA THR A 140 -2.52 20.64 -5.34
C THR A 140 -3.37 20.50 -6.59
N GLY A 141 -4.47 19.75 -6.55
CA GLY A 141 -5.51 19.77 -7.59
C GLY A 141 -6.56 20.82 -7.25
N GLY A 142 -6.74 21.82 -8.12
CA GLY A 142 -7.67 22.94 -8.01
C GLY A 142 -9.16 22.54 -7.98
N GLY A 143 -9.54 21.69 -7.02
CA GLY A 143 -10.92 21.43 -6.69
C GLY A 143 -11.52 22.70 -6.12
N GLY A 144 -12.13 23.50 -7.00
CA GLY A 144 -12.72 24.79 -6.68
C GLY A 144 -13.51 24.72 -5.38
N LYS A 145 -13.29 25.71 -4.51
CA LYS A 145 -14.11 25.89 -3.31
C LYS A 145 -15.57 25.90 -3.78
N ARG A 146 -16.39 24.97 -3.27
CA ARG A 146 -17.84 24.99 -3.52
C ARG A 146 -18.35 26.39 -3.17
N LYS A 147 -19.31 26.91 -3.94
CA LYS A 147 -19.98 28.18 -3.62
C LYS A 147 -20.44 28.12 -2.16
N ALA A 148 -20.18 29.19 -1.41
CA ALA A 148 -20.57 29.26 -0.01
C ALA A 148 -22.10 29.15 0.09
N SER A 149 -22.59 28.39 1.06
CA SER A 149 -24.02 28.40 1.41
C SER A 149 -24.37 29.72 2.09
N GLU A 150 -25.62 30.18 2.01
CA GLU A 150 -26.12 31.35 2.78
C GLU A 150 -25.73 31.25 4.26
N TYR A 151 -25.83 30.06 4.85
CA TYR A 151 -25.42 29.83 6.23
C TYR A 151 -23.91 30.05 6.43
N THR A 152 -23.07 29.64 5.47
CA THR A 152 -21.62 29.84 5.55
C THR A 152 -21.25 31.32 5.50
N GLU A 153 -21.93 32.11 4.67
CA GLU A 153 -21.75 33.56 4.60
C GLU A 153 -22.22 34.24 5.88
N PHE A 154 -23.38 33.81 6.40
CA PHE A 154 -23.93 34.28 7.67
C PHE A 154 -23.01 33.96 8.86
N VAL A 155 -22.42 32.75 8.91
CA VAL A 155 -21.44 32.39 9.93
C VAL A 155 -20.20 33.27 9.79
N LYS A 156 -19.70 33.50 8.57
CA LYS A 156 -18.52 34.33 8.33
C LYS A 156 -18.71 35.78 8.83
N SER A 157 -19.90 36.35 8.67
CA SER A 157 -20.20 37.73 9.09
C SER A 157 -20.50 37.86 10.60
N ASN A 158 -21.04 36.83 11.25
CA ASN A 158 -21.45 36.92 12.66
C ASN A 158 -20.46 36.29 13.66
N ILE A 159 -19.55 35.41 13.21
CA ILE A 159 -18.66 34.67 14.13
C ILE A 159 -17.71 35.60 14.91
N SER A 160 -17.32 36.74 14.33
CA SER A 160 -16.45 37.73 14.97
C SER A 160 -17.10 38.40 16.18
N LYS A 161 -18.44 38.48 16.23
CA LYS A 161 -19.19 39.07 17.36
C LYS A 161 -19.06 38.25 18.65
N TYR A 162 -18.73 36.96 18.53
CA TYR A 162 -18.61 36.04 19.65
C TYR A 162 -17.16 35.64 19.93
N SER A 163 -16.17 36.46 19.53
CA SER A 163 -14.73 36.15 19.68
C SER A 163 -14.31 35.76 21.10
N ASN A 164 -15.02 36.24 22.12
CA ASN A 164 -14.73 36.00 23.53
C ASN A 164 -15.15 34.61 24.05
N LEU A 165 -15.92 33.82 23.28
CA LEU A 165 -16.41 32.50 23.71
C LEU A 165 -15.63 31.33 23.08
N PRO A 166 -15.60 30.14 23.71
CA PRO A 166 -15.08 28.91 23.10
C PRO A 166 -15.76 28.57 21.76
N GLN A 167 -15.03 27.99 20.81
CA GLN A 167 -15.50 27.73 19.44
C GLN A 167 -16.88 27.04 19.36
N ARG A 168 -17.13 26.07 20.24
CA ARG A 168 -18.39 25.33 20.28
C ARG A 168 -19.57 26.27 20.62
N GLU A 169 -19.39 27.17 21.56
CA GLU A 169 -20.40 28.13 22.01
C GLU A 169 -20.63 29.26 21.00
N ARG A 170 -19.55 29.70 20.31
CA ARG A 170 -19.69 30.65 19.19
C ARG A 170 -20.64 30.12 18.12
N MET A 171 -20.47 28.85 17.75
CA MET A 171 -21.31 28.21 16.74
C MET A 171 -22.75 28.00 17.20
N THR A 172 -22.99 27.71 18.49
CA THR A 172 -24.37 27.57 19.01
C THR A 172 -25.09 28.92 19.06
N ALA A 173 -24.40 30.00 19.44
CA ALA A 173 -24.96 31.35 19.42
C ALA A 173 -25.32 31.81 17.99
N VAL A 174 -24.41 31.63 17.04
CA VAL A 174 -24.65 31.91 15.61
C VAL A 174 -25.80 31.07 15.07
N ALA A 175 -25.88 29.78 15.44
CA ALA A 175 -26.99 28.92 15.00
C ALA A 175 -28.35 29.37 15.56
N LYS A 176 -28.43 29.90 16.79
CA LYS A 176 -29.65 30.49 17.35
C LYS A 176 -30.07 31.73 16.54
N LEU A 177 -29.13 32.62 16.25
CA LEU A 177 -29.38 33.84 15.48
C LEU A 177 -29.86 33.51 14.05
N TRP A 178 -29.26 32.50 13.41
CA TRP A 178 -29.69 32.02 12.09
C TRP A 178 -31.13 31.51 12.10
N LYS A 179 -31.53 30.75 13.13
CA LYS A 179 -32.91 30.26 13.28
C LYS A 179 -33.91 31.40 13.42
N GLN A 180 -33.58 32.41 14.22
CA GLN A 180 -34.42 33.61 14.39
C GLN A 180 -34.58 34.37 13.07
N GLN A 181 -33.48 34.62 12.35
CA GLN A 181 -33.53 35.28 11.04
C GLN A 181 -34.35 34.50 10.01
N LYS A 182 -34.24 33.16 10.02
CA LYS A 182 -35.02 32.31 9.12
C LYS A 182 -36.52 32.33 9.43
N GLN A 183 -36.89 32.48 10.71
CA GLN A 183 -38.29 32.59 11.12
C GLN A 183 -38.90 33.93 10.69
N MET A 184 -38.13 35.03 10.74
CA MET A 184 -38.59 36.36 10.31
C MET A 184 -38.67 36.51 8.77
N ARG A 185 -37.96 35.66 8.02
CA ARG A 185 -37.99 35.63 6.54
C ARG A 185 -39.16 34.81 5.97
N LYS A 186 -39.89 34.09 6.82
CA LYS A 186 -41.09 33.34 6.44
C LYS A 186 -42.32 34.18 6.71
#